data_AF-A0A1I6X524-F1
#
_entry.id   AF-A0A1I6X524-F1
#
_cell.length_a   1.000
_cell.length_b   1.000
_cell.length_c   1.000
_cell.angle_alpha   90.00
_cell.angle_beta   90.00
_cell.angle_gamma   90.00
#
_symmetry.space_group_name_H-M   'P 1'
#
loop_
_entity.id
_entity.type
_entity.pdbx_description
1 polymer ?
#
loop_
_entity_poly.entity_id
_entity_poly.type
_entity_poly.pdbx_seq_one_letter_code
_entity_poly.pdbx_strand_id
1 'polypeptide(L)' 'MSKSEELTLEQGFQQLDEIIEKLEDREIPLEESFQLYEQGVKLLQGCNEKIDRVEKQVQKLNADNSLSDFEEE' A
#
# COMPACT_ATOMS: atom_id res chain seq x y z
N MET A 1 1.49 16.79 -20.27
CA MET A 1 2.06 15.70 -19.45
C MET A 1 1.89 16.08 -17.99
N SER A 2 1.87 15.08 -17.11
CA SER A 2 1.60 15.15 -15.67
C SER A 2 0.12 15.04 -15.28
N LYS A 3 -0.40 13.82 -15.42
CA LYS A 3 -1.38 13.31 -14.46
C LYS A 3 -0.50 12.67 -13.39
N SER A 4 -0.48 13.23 -12.19
CA SER A 4 0.25 12.66 -11.05
C SER A 4 -0.06 11.17 -11.01
N GLU A 5 0.95 10.33 -11.25
CA GLU A 5 0.80 8.88 -11.15
C GLU A 5 0.60 8.59 -9.66
N GLU A 6 -0.67 8.49 -9.25
CA GLU A 6 -1.00 7.90 -7.97
C GLU A 6 -0.38 6.51 -7.97
N LEU A 7 0.59 6.30 -7.07
CA LEU A 7 1.28 5.04 -6.88
C LEU A 7 0.23 3.91 -6.83
N THR A 8 0.37 2.86 -7.63
CA THR A 8 -0.51 1.68 -7.51
C THR A 8 -0.17 0.87 -6.25
N LEU A 9 -1.04 -0.07 -5.85
CA LEU A 9 -0.73 -0.96 -4.71
C LEU A 9 0.44 -1.87 -5.04
N GLU A 10 0.48 -2.39 -6.27
CA GLU A 10 1.54 -3.24 -6.79
C GLU A 10 2.89 -2.52 -6.77
N GLN A 11 2.93 -1.26 -7.21
CA GLN A 11 4.12 -0.42 -7.11
C GLN A 11 4.51 -0.12 -5.65
N GLY A 12 3.54 0.03 -4.75
CA GLY A 12 3.78 0.20 -3.33
C GLY A 12 4.42 -1.03 -2.69
N PHE A 13 3.93 -2.23 -3.00
CA PHE A 13 4.56 -3.46 -2.52
C PHE A 13 5.95 -3.66 -3.12
N GLN A 14 6.14 -3.38 -4.41
CA GLN A 14 7.46 -3.46 -5.02
C GLN A 14 8.47 -2.53 -4.34
N GLN A 15 8.10 -1.28 -4.07
CA GLN A 15 8.97 -0.35 -3.35
C GLN A 15 9.23 -0.78 -1.89
N LEU A 16 8.25 -1.43 -1.25
CA LEU A 16 8.44 -1.97 0.10
C LEU A 16 9.46 -3.11 0.09
N ASP A 17 9.39 -4.02 -0.89
CA ASP A 17 10.36 -5.10 -1.06
C ASP A 17 11.77 -4.56 -1.29
N GLU A 18 11.92 -3.52 -2.13
CA GLU A 18 13.21 -2.84 -2.35
C GLU A 18 13.76 -2.18 -1.07
N ILE A 19 12.88 -1.64 -0.22
CA ILE A 19 13.27 -1.08 1.08
C ILE A 19 13.75 -2.18 2.01
N ILE A 20 13.04 -3.32 2.06
CA ILE A 20 13.40 -4.48 2.88
C ILE A 20 14.76 -5.02 2.44
N GLU A 21 14.98 -5.21 1.15
CA GLU A 21 16.25 -5.70 0.60
C GLU A 21 17.44 -4.82 1.04
N LYS A 22 17.27 -3.49 1.01
CA LYS A 22 18.30 -2.56 1.49
C LYS A 22 18.50 -2.61 3.00
N LEU A 23 17.43 -2.80 3.77
CA LEU A 23 17.50 -2.93 5.23
C LEU A 23 18.16 -4.23 5.68
N GLU A 24 18.17 -5.26 4.83
CA GLU A 24 18.85 -6.54 5.09
C GLU A 24 20.37 -6.46 4.86
N ASP A 25 20.87 -5.40 4.20
CA ASP A 25 22.29 -5.17 4.02
C ASP A 25 22.97 -4.93 5.38
N ARG A 26 24.02 -5.70 5.68
CA ARG A 26 24.77 -5.59 6.94
C ARG A 26 25.68 -4.38 7.01
N GLU A 27 25.97 -3.75 5.87
CA GLU A 27 26.83 -2.57 5.77
C GLU A 27 26.04 -1.25 5.79
N ILE A 28 24.70 -1.31 5.88
CA ILE A 28 23.88 -0.10 5.89
C ILE A 28 24.18 0.79 7.11
N PRO A 29 24.45 2.10 6.91
CA PRO A 29 24.59 3.03 8.01
C PRO A 29 23.30 3.16 8.83
N LEU A 30 23.43 3.34 10.15
CA LEU A 30 22.28 3.47 11.05
C LEU A 30 21.32 4.59 10.61
N GLU A 31 21.85 5.76 10.23
CA GLU A 31 21.03 6.89 9.79
C GLU A 31 20.22 6.56 8.53
N GLU A 32 20.83 5.84 7.58
CA GLU A 32 20.17 5.41 6.34
C GLU A 32 19.09 4.36 6.62
N SER A 33 19.37 3.41 7.54
CA SER A 33 18.37 2.42 7.98
C SER A 33 17.13 3.09 8.61
N PHE A 34 17.31 4.17 9.37
CA PHE A 34 16.19 4.94 9.93
C PHE A 34 15.38 5.65 8.84
N GLN A 35 16.05 6.22 7.83
CA GLN A 35 15.38 6.87 6.70
C GLN A 35 14.56 5.87 5.88
N LEU A 36 15.14 4.70 5.57
CA LEU A 36 14.44 3.63 4.86
C LEU A 36 13.26 3.09 5.66
N TYR A 37 13.42 2.92 6.97
CA TYR A 37 12.32 2.52 7.85
C TYR A 37 11.18 3.55 7.83
N GLU A 38 11.49 4.85 7.96
CA GLU A 38 10.46 5.90 7.90
C GLU A 38 9.73 5.91 6.55
N GLN A 39 10.49 5.72 5.45
CA GLN A 39 9.92 5.60 4.11
C GLN A 39 8.99 4.39 4.00
N GLY A 40 9.41 3.22 4.50
CA GLY A 40 8.61 2.00 4.50
C GLY A 40 7.29 2.16 5.28
N VAL A 41 7.34 2.81 6.45
CA VAL A 41 6.13 3.09 7.25
C VAL A 41 5.16 4.01 6.50
N LYS A 42 5.66 5.08 5.88
CA LYS A 42 4.82 6.00 5.09
C LYS A 42 4.19 5.30 3.88
N LEU A 43 4.96 4.46 3.20
CA LEU A 43 4.51 3.68 2.06
C LEU A 43 3.40 2.69 2.46
N LEU A 44 3.59 1.99 3.58
CA LEU A 44 2.61 1.06 4.12
C LEU A 44 1.31 1.77 4.54
N GLN A 45 1.41 2.95 5.16
CA GLN A 45 0.24 3.78 5.47
C GLN A 45 -0.54 4.13 4.20
N GLY A 46 0.13 4.59 3.15
CA GLY A 46 -0.52 4.92 1.88
C GLY A 46 -1.15 3.71 1.18
N CYS A 47 -0.60 2.51 1.37
CA CYS A 47 -1.21 1.27 0.86
C CYS A 47 -2.49 0.92 1.64
N ASN A 48 -2.43 0.96 2.97
CA ASN A 48 -3.60 0.71 3.82
C ASN A 48 -4.76 1.68 3.50
N GLU A 49 -4.47 2.97 3.33
CA GLU A 49 -5.50 3.96 2.98
C GLU A 49 -6.21 3.66 1.65
N LYS A 50 -5.49 3.10 0.68
CA LYS A 50 -6.07 2.68 -0.60
C LYS A 50 -6.95 1.45 -0.45
N ILE A 51 -6.49 0.46 0.31
CA ILE A 51 -7.26 -0.75 0.61
C ILE A 51 -8.56 -0.36 1.32
N ASP A 52 -8.47 0.45 2.39
CA ASP A 52 -9.62 0.97 3.12
C ASP A 52 -10.62 1.70 2.21
N ARG A 53 -10.11 2.48 1.25
CA ARG A 53 -10.96 3.20 0.29
C ARG A 53 -11.73 2.21 -0.60
N VAL A 54 -11.05 1.19 -1.11
CA VAL A 54 -11.67 0.15 -1.94
C VAL A 54 -12.70 -0.64 -1.14
N GLU A 55 -12.37 -1.08 0.07
CA GLU A 55 -13.31 -1.78 0.96
C GLU A 55 -14.57 -0.96 1.21
N LYS A 56 -14.42 0.34 1.53
CA LYS A 56 -15.57 1.24 1.71
C LYS A 56 -16.39 1.41 0.44
N GLN A 57 -15.76 1.40 -0.74
CA GLN A 57 -16.48 1.45 -2.01
C GLN A 57 -17.28 0.16 -2.25
N VAL A 58 -16.69 -1.01 -1.98
CA VAL A 58 -17.38 -2.31 -2.06
C VAL A 58 -18.56 -2.35 -1.08
N GLN A 59 -18.36 -1.94 0.18
CA GLN A 59 -19.43 -1.86 1.18
C GLN A 59 -20.60 -0.97 0.74
N LYS A 60 -20.32 0.17 0.11
CA LYS A 60 -21.36 1.05 -0.44
C LYS A 60 -22.14 0.41 -1.59
N LEU A 61 -21.47 -0.33 -2.46
CA LEU A 61 -22.12 -1.07 -3.56
C LEU A 61 -23.02 -2.20 -3.02
N ASN A 62 -22.59 -2.89 -1.97
CA ASN A 62 -23.40 -3.91 -1.27
C ASN A 62 -24.62 -3.28 -0.58
N ALA A 63 -24.47 -2.10 0.03
CA ALA A 63 -25.55 -1.40 0.72
C ALA A 63 -26.63 -0.85 -0.22
N ASP A 64 -26.30 -0.55 -1.48
CA ASP A 64 -27.25 -0.11 -2.52
C ASP A 64 -27.93 -1.29 -3.24
N ASN A 65 -27.87 -2.50 -2.65
CA ASN A 65 -28.40 -3.76 -3.18
C ASN A 65 -27.93 -4.10 -4.61
N SER A 66 -26.81 -3.51 -5.06
CA SER A 66 -26.27 -3.67 -6.42
C SER A 66 -25.27 -4.82 -6.55
N LEU A 67 -24.91 -5.47 -5.45
CA LEU A 67 -24.06 -6.67 -5.39
C LEU A 67 -24.67 -7.67 -4.40
N SER A 68 -25.82 -8.25 -4.77
CA SER A 68 -26.56 -9.19 -3.93
C SER A 68 -25.96 -10.59 -3.84
N ASP A 69 -24.88 -10.92 -4.56
CA ASP A 69 -24.44 -12.31 -4.75
C ASP A 69 -22.92 -12.54 -4.47
N PHE A 70 -22.40 -12.03 -3.36
CA PHE A 70 -21.13 -12.56 -2.81
C PHE A 70 -21.32 -13.04 -1.37
N GLU A 71 -22.41 -13.79 -1.14
CA GLU A 71 -22.39 -14.85 -0.13
C GLU A 71 -21.89 -16.12 -0.84
N GLU A 72 -20.57 -16.33 -0.87
CA GLU A 72 -20.06 -17.71 -0.92
C GLU A 72 -19.91 -18.18 0.52
N GLU A 73 -20.52 -19.33 0.81
CA GLU A 73 -20.69 -20.01 2.11
C GLU A 73 -19.51 -19.97 3.08
#